data_AF-A0A917M6V7-F1
#
_entry.id   AF-A0A917M6V7-F1
#
_cell.length_a   1.000
_cell.length_b   1.000
_cell.length_c   1.000
_cell.angle_alpha   90.00
_cell.angle_beta   90.00
_cell.angle_gamma   90.00
#
_symmetry.space_group_name_H-M   'P 1'
#
loop_
_entity.id
_entity.type
_entity.pdbx_description
1 polymer ?
#
loop_
_entity_poly.entity_id
_entity_poly.type
_entity_poly.pdbx_seq_one_letter_code
_entity_poly.pdbx_strand_id
1 'polypeptide(L)'
;MEAKTGIESRSITAKYFADVNEDGNIIGFYFNEIHGENIPITALAISFEEWQLYSVNANLYKLDGGLFREKTEAEIKDELAQQPPVPETIEQKVVRLEEENIEMMLALTEAYEVTVEQQTTLSAQLEAIEVLNSRLEALESRM
;
A
#
# COMPACT_ATOMS: atom_id res chain seq x y z
N MET A 1 -65.42 -33.04 9.41
CA MET A 1 -64.32 -32.57 10.26
C MET A 1 -63.33 -31.88 9.36
N GLU A 2 -63.42 -30.56 9.23
CA GLU A 2 -62.49 -29.76 8.43
C GLU A 2 -61.42 -29.19 9.37
N ALA A 3 -60.19 -29.65 9.22
CA ALA A 3 -59.05 -29.12 9.94
C ALA A 3 -58.65 -27.78 9.30
N LYS A 4 -58.99 -26.68 9.96
CA LYS A 4 -58.43 -25.36 9.66
C LYS A 4 -57.00 -25.31 10.19
N THR A 5 -56.03 -25.58 9.34
CA THR A 5 -54.62 -25.24 9.62
C THR A 5 -54.44 -23.74 9.40
N GLY A 6 -54.58 -22.97 10.49
CA GLY A 6 -54.14 -21.58 10.53
C GLY A 6 -52.62 -21.54 10.44
N ILE A 7 -52.10 -21.20 9.26
CA ILE A 7 -50.72 -20.77 9.13
C ILE A 7 -50.70 -19.34 9.68
N GLU A 8 -50.24 -19.19 10.92
CA GLU A 8 -49.86 -17.89 11.46
C GLU A 8 -48.72 -17.35 10.60
N SER A 9 -49.06 -16.50 9.64
CA SER A 9 -48.10 -15.63 8.96
C SER A 9 -47.54 -14.70 10.03
N ARG A 10 -46.46 -15.11 10.68
CA ARG A 10 -45.60 -14.19 11.41
C ARG A 10 -45.02 -13.26 10.35
N SER A 11 -45.62 -12.07 10.19
CA SER A 11 -44.97 -10.96 9.51
C SER A 11 -43.70 -10.65 10.30
N ILE A 12 -42.58 -11.21 9.86
CA ILE A 12 -41.27 -10.79 10.32
C ILE A 12 -41.06 -9.44 9.64
N THR A 13 -41.22 -8.35 10.39
CA THR A 13 -40.93 -7.02 9.84
C THR A 13 -39.46 -6.99 9.43
N ALA A 14 -39.21 -6.60 8.18
CA ALA A 14 -37.90 -6.25 7.66
C ALA A 14 -37.14 -5.35 8.65
N LYS A 15 -35.96 -5.81 9.11
CA LYS A 15 -35.07 -5.07 10.02
C LYS A 15 -33.72 -4.87 9.35
N TYR A 16 -33.24 -3.63 9.42
CA TYR A 16 -31.98 -3.18 8.84
C TYR A 16 -30.98 -2.94 9.96
N PHE A 17 -29.72 -3.26 9.70
CA PHE A 17 -28.65 -3.08 10.65
C PHE A 17 -27.42 -2.49 9.96
N ALA A 18 -26.65 -1.70 10.70
CA ALA A 18 -25.32 -1.23 10.30
C ALA A 18 -24.31 -1.68 11.35
N ASP A 19 -23.17 -2.19 10.88
CA ASP A 19 -22.05 -2.55 11.73
C ASP A 19 -20.97 -1.47 11.62
N VAL A 20 -20.30 -1.22 12.74
CA VAL A 20 -19.31 -0.16 12.86
C VAL A 20 -18.03 -0.70 13.47
N ASN A 21 -16.89 -0.16 13.06
CA ASN A 21 -15.61 -0.46 13.71
C ASN A 21 -15.46 0.28 15.04
N GLU A 22 -14.33 0.09 15.71
CA GLU A 22 -14.01 0.75 16.98
C GLU A 22 -13.95 2.28 16.90
N ASP A 23 -13.68 2.83 15.71
CA ASP A 23 -13.66 4.28 15.44
C ASP A 23 -15.06 4.85 15.14
N GLY A 24 -16.10 4.01 15.14
CA GLY A 24 -17.47 4.36 14.79
C GLY A 24 -17.72 4.45 13.28
N ASN A 25 -16.77 4.06 12.44
CA ASN A 25 -16.93 4.04 10.98
C ASN A 25 -17.78 2.85 10.54
N ILE A 26 -18.72 3.09 9.64
CA ILE A 26 -19.59 2.03 9.11
C ILE A 26 -18.76 1.09 8.23
N ILE A 27 -18.78 -0.19 8.58
CA ILE A 27 -18.02 -1.25 7.88
C ILE A 27 -18.93 -2.24 7.14
N GLY A 28 -20.23 -2.24 7.44
CA GLY A 28 -21.15 -3.17 6.80
C GLY A 28 -22.61 -2.86 7.06
N PHE A 29 -23.47 -3.44 6.24
CA PHE A 29 -24.92 -3.37 6.38
C PHE A 29 -25.51 -4.77 6.30
N TYR A 30 -26.53 -5.02 7.12
CA TYR A 30 -27.19 -6.31 7.20
C TYR A 30 -28.70 -6.15 7.13
N PHE A 31 -29.33 -7.19 6.63
CA PHE A 31 -30.77 -7.29 6.47
C PHE A 31 -31.26 -8.62 7.01
N ASN A 32 -32.20 -8.62 7.94
CA ASN A 32 -32.64 -9.84 8.64
C ASN A 32 -33.23 -10.90 7.71
N GLU A 33 -33.91 -10.54 6.63
CA GLU A 33 -34.46 -11.55 5.71
C GLU A 33 -33.38 -12.27 4.89
N ILE A 34 -32.23 -11.61 4.66
CA ILE A 34 -31.11 -12.19 3.90
C ILE A 34 -30.12 -12.88 4.85
N HIS A 35 -29.79 -12.24 5.97
CA HIS A 35 -28.70 -12.66 6.84
C HIS A 35 -29.18 -13.48 8.04
N GLY A 36 -30.44 -13.33 8.46
CA GLY A 36 -31.03 -14.09 9.57
C GLY A 36 -30.21 -13.97 10.86
N GLU A 37 -29.69 -15.11 11.32
CA GLU A 37 -28.86 -15.22 12.53
C GLU A 37 -27.38 -14.85 12.30
N ASN A 38 -26.95 -14.67 11.05
CA ASN A 38 -25.56 -14.31 10.72
C ASN A 38 -25.27 -12.80 10.83
N ILE A 39 -26.15 -12.04 11.49
CA ILE A 39 -25.95 -10.62 11.75
C ILE A 39 -25.02 -10.47 12.96
N PRO A 40 -23.91 -9.70 12.86
CA PRO A 40 -23.04 -9.45 14.00
C PRO A 40 -23.81 -8.88 15.19
N ILE A 41 -23.46 -9.32 16.39
CA ILE A 41 -24.07 -8.81 17.63
C ILE A 41 -23.73 -7.32 17.84
N THR A 42 -22.61 -6.86 17.26
CA THR A 42 -22.19 -5.46 17.25
C THR A 42 -23.02 -4.58 16.33
N ALA A 43 -23.78 -5.17 15.41
CA ALA A 43 -24.56 -4.42 14.44
C ALA A 43 -25.75 -3.72 15.12
N LEU A 44 -25.89 -2.43 14.83
CA LEU A 44 -26.93 -1.57 15.38
C LEU A 44 -28.15 -1.57 14.48
N ALA A 45 -29.33 -1.71 15.07
CA ALA A 45 -30.57 -1.60 14.33
C ALA A 45 -30.78 -0.16 13.85
N ILE A 46 -31.09 -0.01 12.57
CA ILE A 46 -31.36 1.28 11.92
C ILE A 46 -32.69 1.23 11.17
N SER A 47 -33.25 2.39 10.85
CA SER A 47 -34.44 2.48 10.02
C SER A 47 -34.13 2.15 8.55
N PHE A 48 -35.18 1.93 7.76
CA PHE A 48 -35.02 1.75 6.31
C PHE A 48 -34.47 3.00 5.64
N GLU A 49 -34.92 4.18 6.07
CA GLU A 49 -34.46 5.48 5.55
C GLU A 49 -32.97 5.70 5.85
N GLU A 50 -32.54 5.38 7.08
CA GLU A 50 -31.13 5.40 7.47
C GLU A 50 -30.30 4.42 6.64
N TRP A 51 -30.81 3.20 6.43
CA TRP A 51 -30.14 2.21 5.59
C TRP A 51 -29.98 2.69 4.14
N GLN A 52 -31.02 3.29 3.55
CA GLN A 52 -30.93 3.88 2.21
C GLN A 52 -29.92 5.03 2.14
N LEU A 53 -29.88 5.88 3.17
CA LEU A 53 -28.97 7.02 3.22
C LEU A 53 -27.50 6.58 3.37
N TYR A 54 -27.25 5.70 4.34
CA TYR A 54 -25.90 5.30 4.73
C TYR A 54 -25.30 4.28 3.78
N SER A 55 -26.09 3.37 3.18
CA SER A 55 -25.55 2.37 2.24
C SER A 55 -24.89 2.99 1.00
N VAL A 56 -25.35 4.16 0.57
CA VAL A 56 -24.79 4.89 -0.58
C VAL A 56 -23.61 5.77 -0.17
N ASN A 57 -23.58 6.26 1.08
CA ASN A 57 -22.65 7.29 1.54
C ASN A 57 -21.92 6.89 2.83
N ALA A 58 -21.67 5.61 3.05
CA ALA A 58 -21.17 5.09 4.34
C ALA A 58 -19.89 5.78 4.81
N ASN A 59 -19.01 6.15 3.87
CA ASN A 59 -17.77 6.87 4.14
C ASN A 59 -17.98 8.29 4.69
N LEU A 60 -19.16 8.89 4.54
CA LEU A 60 -19.51 10.22 5.03
C LEU A 60 -20.15 10.22 6.41
N TYR A 61 -20.52 9.06 6.96
CA TYR A 61 -21.18 8.97 8.26
C TYR A 61 -20.35 8.15 9.25
N LYS A 62 -20.48 8.49 10.52
CA LYS A 62 -19.91 7.74 11.64
C LYS A 62 -20.88 7.74 12.82
N LEU A 63 -20.77 6.71 13.63
CA LEU A 63 -21.44 6.63 14.92
C LEU A 63 -20.62 7.42 15.95
N ASP A 64 -21.26 8.40 16.59
CA ASP A 64 -20.66 9.21 17.64
C ASP A 64 -21.67 9.40 18.79
N GLY A 65 -21.29 9.02 20.00
CA GLY A 65 -22.20 9.06 21.15
C GLY A 65 -23.48 8.23 21.01
N GLY A 66 -23.47 7.19 20.16
CA GLY A 66 -24.62 6.33 19.90
C GLY A 66 -25.60 6.85 18.83
N LEU A 67 -25.26 7.94 18.14
CA LEU A 67 -26.04 8.49 17.03
C LEU A 67 -25.18 8.58 15.77
N PHE A 68 -25.77 8.28 14.62
CA PHE A 68 -25.09 8.50 13.35
C PHE A 68 -25.07 9.99 13.03
N ARG A 69 -23.88 10.51 12.70
CA ARG A 69 -23.68 11.88 12.23
C ARG A 69 -22.80 11.89 10.99
N GLU A 70 -22.87 12.99 10.25
CA GLU A 70 -21.95 13.24 9.15
C GLU A 70 -20.54 13.51 9.70
N LYS A 71 -19.53 13.01 8.98
CA LYS A 71 -18.12 13.29 9.27
C LYS A 71 -17.81 14.73 8.91
N THR A 72 -16.95 15.34 9.70
CA THR A 72 -16.42 16.66 9.38
C THR A 72 -15.40 16.55 8.24
N GLU A 73 -15.16 17.65 7.53
CA GLU A 73 -14.11 17.70 6.48
C GLU A 73 -12.73 17.32 7.02
N ALA A 74 -12.44 17.68 8.27
CA ALA A 74 -11.19 17.31 8.94
C ALA A 74 -11.06 15.80 9.11
N GLU A 75 -12.11 15.12 9.59
CA GLU A 75 -12.13 13.66 9.74
C GLU A 75 -11.96 12.95 8.39
N ILE A 76 -12.66 13.42 7.35
CA ILE A 76 -12.53 12.85 6.00
C ILE A 76 -11.11 13.05 5.47
N LYS A 77 -10.52 14.23 5.68
CA LYS A 77 -9.15 14.52 5.25
C LYS A 77 -8.12 13.68 5.99
N ASP A 78 -8.29 13.48 7.30
CA ASP A 78 -7.40 12.67 8.11
C ASP A 78 -7.48 11.19 7.69
N GLU A 79 -8.68 10.67 7.38
CA GLU A 79 -8.85 9.33 6.84
C GLU A 79 -8.19 9.17 5.46
N LEU A 80 -8.36 10.16 4.57
CA LEU A 80 -7.70 10.17 3.26
C LEU A 80 -6.17 10.23 3.38
N ALA A 81 -5.65 10.94 4.39
CA ALA A 81 -4.21 11.03 4.64
C ALA A 81 -3.61 9.72 5.17
N GLN A 82 -4.43 8.87 5.81
CA GLN A 82 -4.02 7.54 6.28
C GLN A 82 -4.13 6.47 5.20
N GLN A 83 -4.81 6.75 4.08
CA GLN A 83 -4.85 5.80 2.97
C GLN A 83 -3.45 5.56 2.42
N PRO A 84 -3.10 4.31 2.11
CA PRO A 84 -1.84 4.04 1.43
C PRO A 84 -1.79 4.84 0.13
N PRO A 85 -0.59 5.32 -0.27
CA PRO A 85 -0.44 6.02 -1.53
C PRO A 85 -0.99 5.15 -2.65
N VAL A 86 -1.70 5.80 -3.58
CA VAL A 86 -2.22 5.12 -4.77
C VAL A 86 -1.06 4.36 -5.42
N PRO A 87 -1.23 3.06 -5.73
CA PRO A 87 -0.20 2.29 -6.42
C PRO A 87 0.26 3.04 -7.67
N GLU A 88 1.56 2.98 -7.95
CA GLU A 88 2.10 3.59 -9.17
C GLU A 88 1.38 3.04 -10.41
N THR A 89 1.12 3.92 -11.39
CA THR A 89 0.66 3.44 -12.69
C THR A 89 1.81 2.73 -13.41
N ILE A 90 1.47 1.93 -14.43
CA ILE A 90 2.48 1.27 -15.26
C ILE A 90 3.41 2.33 -15.90
N GLU A 91 2.86 3.44 -16.35
CA GLU A 91 3.61 4.54 -16.96
C GLU A 91 4.57 5.18 -15.96
N GLN A 92 4.13 5.44 -14.73
CA GLN A 92 4.98 5.96 -13.66
C GLN A 92 6.11 4.99 -13.32
N LYS A 93 5.80 3.69 -13.29
CA LYS A 93 6.79 2.64 -13.07
C LYS A 93 7.84 2.60 -14.17
N VAL A 94 7.42 2.70 -15.43
CA VAL A 94 8.32 2.69 -16.59
C VAL A 94 9.26 3.88 -16.52
N VAL A 95 8.74 5.09 -16.29
CA VAL A 95 9.57 6.30 -16.17
C VAL A 95 10.62 6.15 -15.06
N ARG A 96 10.22 5.70 -13.86
CA ARG A 96 11.18 5.46 -12.77
C ARG A 96 12.26 4.45 -13.16
N LEU A 97 11.88 3.33 -13.77
CA LEU A 97 12.83 2.28 -14.18
C LEU A 97 13.77 2.76 -15.30
N GLU A 98 13.31 3.66 -16.18
CA GLU A 98 14.17 4.28 -17.19
C GLU A 98 15.19 5.22 -16.55
N GLU A 99 14.77 6.03 -15.57
CA GLU A 99 15.68 6.89 -14.78
C GLU A 99 16.72 6.07 -14.02
N GLU A 100 16.30 5.03 -13.28
CA GLU A 100 17.20 4.12 -12.54
C GLU A 100 18.19 3.43 -13.48
N ASN A 101 17.75 3.00 -14.67
CA ASN A 101 18.65 2.40 -15.66
C ASN A 101 19.68 3.39 -16.19
N ILE A 102 19.29 4.65 -16.43
CA ILE A 102 20.22 5.70 -16.86
C ILE A 102 21.27 5.96 -15.78
N GLU A 103 20.86 6.12 -14.52
CA GLU A 103 21.78 6.33 -13.40
C GLU A 103 22.76 5.16 -13.25
N MET A 104 22.26 3.92 -13.34
CA MET A 104 23.10 2.73 -13.27
C MET A 104 24.11 2.68 -14.42
N MET A 105 23.70 3.03 -15.64
CA MET A 105 24.59 3.08 -16.81
C MET A 105 25.68 4.15 -16.66
N LEU A 106 25.35 5.30 -16.08
CA LEU A 106 26.32 6.35 -15.79
C LEU A 106 27.34 5.89 -14.75
N ALA A 107 26.88 5.33 -13.64
CA ALA A 107 27.75 4.80 -12.59
C ALA A 107 28.67 3.68 -13.11
N LEU A 108 28.14 2.80 -13.99
CA LEU A 108 28.93 1.76 -14.63
C LEU A 108 30.03 2.36 -15.53
N THR A 109 29.70 3.40 -16.29
CA THR A 109 30.66 4.08 -17.18
C THR A 109 31.79 4.70 -16.38
N GLU A 110 31.47 5.43 -15.31
CA GLU A 110 32.47 6.03 -14.41
C GLU A 110 33.38 4.97 -13.79
N ALA A 111 32.82 3.84 -13.33
CA ALA A 111 33.61 2.74 -12.78
C ALA A 111 34.58 2.13 -13.81
N TYR A 112 34.17 2.02 -15.08
CA TYR A 112 35.05 1.56 -16.15
C TYR A 112 36.19 2.55 -16.43
N GLU A 113 35.90 3.84 -16.46
CA GLU A 113 36.93 4.88 -16.67
C GLU A 113 38.02 4.81 -15.60
N VAL A 114 37.62 4.74 -14.33
CA VAL A 114 38.55 4.60 -13.19
C VAL A 114 39.37 3.31 -13.31
N THR A 115 38.74 2.20 -13.71
CA THR A 115 39.43 0.91 -13.85
C THR A 115 40.50 0.98 -14.94
N VAL A 116 40.20 1.62 -16.08
CA VAL A 116 41.17 1.80 -17.18
C VAL A 116 42.33 2.69 -16.75
N GLU A 117 42.05 3.77 -16.03
CA GLU A 117 43.10 4.66 -15.49
C GLU A 117 44.02 3.93 -14.51
N GLN A 118 43.45 3.12 -13.61
CA GLN A 118 44.20 2.29 -12.68
C GLN A 118 45.07 1.27 -13.40
N GLN A 119 44.55 0.58 -14.43
CA GLN A 119 45.33 -0.36 -15.22
C GLN A 119 46.50 0.32 -15.93
N THR A 120 46.27 1.51 -16.50
CA THR A 120 47.30 2.30 -17.17
C THR A 120 48.41 2.69 -16.19
N THR A 121 48.02 3.16 -15.01
CA THR A 121 48.95 3.54 -13.94
C THR A 121 49.75 2.34 -13.45
N LEU A 122 49.10 1.19 -13.25
CA LEU A 122 49.76 -0.04 -12.83
C LEU A 122 50.78 -0.51 -13.85
N SER A 123 50.45 -0.46 -15.15
CA SER A 123 51.39 -0.81 -16.23
C SER A 123 52.64 0.06 -16.19
N ALA A 124 52.47 1.39 -16.05
CA ALA A 124 53.59 2.32 -15.98
C ALA A 124 54.46 2.08 -14.73
N GLN A 125 53.86 1.71 -13.59
CA GLN A 125 54.60 1.37 -12.38
C GLN A 125 55.41 0.08 -12.55
N LEU A 126 54.83 -0.94 -13.18
CA LEU A 126 55.53 -2.21 -13.45
C LEU A 126 56.74 -2.00 -14.36
N GLU A 127 56.59 -1.20 -15.42
CA GLU A 127 57.71 -0.83 -16.31
C GLU A 127 58.81 -0.07 -15.55
N ALA A 128 58.44 0.87 -14.67
CA ALA A 128 59.41 1.60 -13.86
C ALA A 128 60.18 0.68 -12.90
N ILE A 129 59.50 -0.30 -12.29
CA ILE A 129 60.13 -1.32 -11.43
C ILE A 129 61.11 -2.17 -12.23
N GLU A 130 60.75 -2.61 -13.43
CA GLU A 130 61.62 -3.41 -14.30
C GLU A 130 62.91 -2.65 -14.65
N VAL A 131 62.81 -1.37 -14.97
CA VAL A 131 63.97 -0.51 -15.24
C VAL A 131 64.85 -0.36 -13.99
N LEU A 132 64.25 -0.18 -12.81
CA LEU A 132 65.00 -0.05 -11.56
C LEU A 132 65.73 -1.34 -11.19
N ASN A 133 65.08 -2.49 -11.33
CA ASN A 133 65.70 -3.80 -11.11
C ASN A 133 66.87 -4.03 -12.07
N SER A 134 66.70 -3.74 -13.35
CA SER A 134 67.78 -3.85 -14.34
C SER A 134 68.99 -2.96 -14.00
N ARG A 135 68.75 -1.76 -13.46
CA ARG A 135 69.82 -0.87 -13.00
C ARG A 135 70.53 -1.39 -11.75
N LEU A 136 69.78 -1.99 -10.83
CA LEU A 136 70.34 -2.59 -9.61
C LEU A 136 71.26 -3.77 -9.96
N GLU A 137 70.81 -4.68 -10.83
CA GLU A 137 71.63 -5.82 -11.29
C GLU A 137 72.93 -5.35 -11.97
N ALA A 138 72.85 -4.28 -12.76
CA ALA A 138 74.02 -3.67 -13.41
C ALA A 138 75.00 -3.03 -12.42
N LEU A 139 74.51 -2.51 -11.28
CA LEU A 139 75.36 -1.99 -10.20
C LEU A 139 76.00 -3.12 -9.39
N GLU A 140 75.24 -4.16 -9.06
CA GLU A 140 75.74 -5.34 -8.35
C GLU A 140 76.83 -6.06 -9.14
N SER A 141 76.70 -6.14 -10.46
CA SER A 141 77.72 -6.74 -11.35
C SER A 141 79.02 -5.93 -11.45
N ARG A 142 79.05 -4.68 -10.95
CA ARG A 142 80.22 -3.79 -10.98
C ARG A 142 80.97 -3.73 -9.64
N MET A 143 80.40 -4.28 -8.57
CA MET A 143 81.02 -4.38 -7.25
C MET A 143 81.82 -5.66 -7.11
#